data_AF-K0VFN2-F1
#
_entry.id   AF-K0VFN2-F1
#
_cell.length_a   1.000
_cell.length_b   1.000
_cell.length_c   1.000
_cell.angle_alpha   90.00
_cell.angle_beta   90.00
_cell.angle_gamma   90.00
#
_symmetry.space_group_name_H-M   'P 1'
#
loop_
_entity.id
_entity.type
_entity.pdbx_description
1 polymer ?
#
loop_
_entity_poly.entity_id
_entity_poly.type
_entity_poly.pdbx_seq_one_letter_code
_entity_poly.pdbx_strand_id
1 'polypeptide(L)'
;MVIIGPFLYAALNLMIGFAAFISAGAADSGGGSANAVLGAAAVLLAFIAFGGGTVMLFSKSPTARGLGIGLMVGWALVSLVTAGFCTGINPELYAL
;
A
#
# COMPACT_ATOMS: atom_id res chain seq x y z
N MET A 1 -13.06 -11.01 -10.79
CA MET A 1 -11.93 -10.04 -10.76
C MET A 1 -11.91 -9.21 -9.49
N VAL A 2 -13.04 -8.65 -9.03
CA VAL A 2 -13.11 -7.87 -7.77
C VAL A 2 -12.51 -8.60 -6.57
N ILE A 3 -12.84 -9.89 -6.38
CA ILE A 3 -12.32 -10.69 -5.27
C ILE A 3 -10.80 -10.87 -5.34
N ILE A 4 -10.19 -10.85 -6.53
CA ILE A 4 -8.73 -11.03 -6.69
C ILE A 4 -7.98 -9.77 -6.25
N GLY A 5 -8.57 -8.58 -6.43
CA GLY A 5 -7.91 -7.31 -6.12
C GLY A 5 -7.44 -7.19 -4.66
N PRO A 6 -8.23 -7.57 -3.63
CA PRO A 6 -7.77 -7.57 -2.25
C PRO A 6 -6.58 -8.46 -1.98
N PHE A 7 -6.57 -9.68 -2.51
CA PHE A 7 -5.42 -10.60 -2.36
C PHE A 7 -4.18 -10.08 -3.08
N LEU A 8 -4.37 -9.51 -4.28
CA LEU A 8 -3.28 -8.88 -5.03
C LEU A 8 -2.70 -7.68 -4.27
N TYR A 9 -3.56 -6.82 -3.72
CA TYR A 9 -3.13 -5.70 -2.89
C TYR A 9 -2.40 -6.19 -1.64
N ALA A 10 -2.90 -7.21 -0.94
CA ALA A 10 -2.24 -7.77 0.24
C ALA A 10 -0.83 -8.31 -0.08
N ALA A 11 -0.66 -9.00 -1.21
CA ALA A 11 0.65 -9.47 -1.65
C ALA A 11 1.61 -8.31 -1.98
N LEU A 12 1.12 -7.28 -2.68
CA LEU A 12 1.90 -6.07 -2.97
C LEU A 12 2.28 -5.32 -1.69
N ASN A 13 1.33 -5.20 -0.75
CA ASN A 13 1.53 -4.57 0.54
C ASN A 13 2.58 -5.30 1.37
N LEU A 14 2.54 -6.62 1.40
CA LEU A 14 3.56 -7.42 2.06
C LEU A 14 4.94 -7.19 1.45
N MET A 15 5.07 -7.27 0.12
CA MET A 15 6.36 -7.14 -0.56
C MET A 15 6.95 -5.73 -0.40
N ILE A 16 6.15 -4.70 -0.69
CA ILE A 16 6.59 -3.29 -0.64
C ILE A 16 6.78 -2.84 0.81
N GLY A 17 5.84 -3.17 1.69
CA GLY A 17 5.92 -2.83 3.11
C GLY A 17 7.11 -3.49 3.80
N PHE A 18 7.40 -4.75 3.48
CA PHE A 18 8.57 -5.43 4.04
C PHE A 18 9.89 -4.86 3.49
N ALA A 19 9.96 -4.54 2.20
CA ALA A 19 11.13 -3.85 1.63
C ALA A 19 11.32 -2.46 2.25
N ALA A 20 10.24 -1.71 2.49
CA ALA A 20 10.25 -0.43 3.17
C ALA A 20 10.75 -0.55 4.61
N PHE A 21 10.33 -1.60 5.32
CA PHE A 21 10.78 -1.85 6.69
C PHE A 21 12.29 -2.12 6.76
N ILE A 22 12.83 -2.97 5.88
CA ILE A 22 14.27 -3.24 5.81
C ILE A 22 15.05 -1.98 5.46
N SER A 23 14.59 -1.24 4.45
CA SER A 23 15.26 0.00 4.01
C SER A 23 15.16 1.12 5.04
N ALA A 24 14.09 1.19 5.82
CA ALA A 24 13.96 2.13 6.93
C ALA A 24 15.00 1.85 8.03
N GLY A 25 15.20 0.58 8.42
CA GLY A 25 16.25 0.21 9.38
C GLY A 25 17.67 0.50 8.87
N ALA A 26 17.90 0.29 7.57
CA ALA A 26 19.17 0.67 6.95
C ALA A 26 19.38 2.19 6.90
N ALA A 27 18.33 2.96 6.63
CA ALA A 27 18.38 4.42 6.62
C ALA A 27 18.65 4.98 8.03
N ASP A 28 18.01 4.42 9.06
CA ASP A 28 18.22 4.82 10.46
C ASP A 28 19.67 4.65 10.90
N SER A 29 20.26 3.49 10.58
CA SER A 29 21.67 3.19 10.89
C SER A 29 22.67 4.08 10.13
N GLY A 30 22.27 4.65 8.99
CA GLY A 30 23.08 5.52 8.14
C GLY A 30 22.90 7.02 8.39
N GLY A 31 22.12 7.42 9.40
CA GLY A 31 21.79 8.82 9.68
C GLY A 31 20.73 9.44 8.73
N GLY A 32 20.03 8.60 7.97
CA GLY A 32 18.86 8.97 7.16
C GLY A 32 17.56 8.97 7.97
N SER A 33 16.44 9.32 7.33
CA SER A 33 15.13 9.36 7.98
C SER A 33 14.31 8.11 7.68
N ALA A 34 14.20 7.20 8.67
CA ALA A 34 13.32 6.04 8.59
C ALA A 34 11.86 6.43 8.30
N ASN A 35 11.40 7.53 8.92
CA ASN A 35 10.08 8.11 8.70
C ASN A 35 9.84 8.49 7.23
N ALA A 36 10.84 9.07 6.56
CA ALA A 36 10.73 9.40 5.14
C ALA A 36 10.60 8.15 4.25
N VAL A 37 11.33 7.07 4.57
CA VAL A 37 11.26 5.80 3.83
C VAL A 37 9.88 5.15 3.99
N LEU A 38 9.39 5.05 5.23
CA LEU A 38 8.08 4.49 5.53
C LEU A 38 6.96 5.32 4.90
N GLY A 39 7.06 6.65 4.99
CA GLY A 39 6.11 7.58 4.37
C GLY A 39 6.08 7.47 2.85
N ALA A 40 7.25 7.36 2.20
CA ALA A 40 7.33 7.16 0.76
C ALA A 40 6.67 5.83 0.33
N ALA A 41 6.89 4.75 1.08
CA ALA A 41 6.26 3.48 0.83
C ALA A 41 4.73 3.53 1.02
N ALA A 42 4.25 4.25 2.03
CA ALA A 42 2.82 4.47 2.28
C ALA A 42 2.15 5.17 1.08
N VAL A 43 2.78 6.25 0.58
CA VAL A 43 2.31 7.00 -0.60
C VAL A 43 2.32 6.10 -1.84
N LEU A 44 3.36 5.32 -2.06
CA LEU A 44 3.45 4.39 -3.18
C LEU A 44 2.33 3.34 -3.14
N LEU A 45 2.07 2.74 -1.98
CA LEU A 45 1.00 1.75 -1.80
C LEU A 45 -0.39 2.35 -2.01
N ALA A 46 -0.62 3.56 -1.49
CA ALA A 46 -1.84 4.31 -1.76
C ALA A 46 -1.99 4.62 -3.26
N PHE A 47 -0.89 4.99 -3.93
CA PHE A 47 -0.89 5.26 -5.36
C PHE A 47 -1.16 4.01 -6.21
N ILE A 48 -0.67 2.84 -5.80
CA ILE A 48 -0.99 1.58 -6.46
C ILE A 48 -2.48 1.26 -6.32
N ALA A 49 -3.04 1.41 -5.12
CA ALA A 49 -4.46 1.14 -4.86
C ALA A 49 -5.38 2.11 -5.59
N PHE A 50 -5.18 3.42 -5.40
CA PHE A 50 -6.05 4.45 -5.94
C PHE A 50 -5.66 4.86 -7.36
N GLY A 51 -4.39 5.10 -7.65
CA GLY A 51 -3.92 5.42 -8.99
C GLY A 51 -4.11 4.23 -9.94
N GLY A 52 -3.57 3.07 -9.59
CA GLY A 52 -3.76 1.84 -10.37
C GLY A 52 -5.23 1.44 -10.49
N GLY A 53 -5.99 1.51 -9.39
CA GLY A 53 -7.43 1.24 -9.40
C GLY A 53 -8.23 2.20 -10.27
N THR A 54 -7.92 3.50 -10.23
CA THR A 54 -8.62 4.54 -11.01
C THR A 54 -8.36 4.39 -12.51
N VAL A 55 -7.11 4.13 -12.91
CA VAL A 55 -6.78 3.84 -14.31
C VAL A 55 -7.56 2.63 -14.81
N MET A 56 -7.66 1.57 -14.00
CA MET A 56 -8.45 0.38 -14.36
C MET A 56 -9.96 0.65 -14.42
N LEU A 57 -10.49 1.58 -13.61
CA LEU A 57 -11.90 2.00 -13.66
C LEU A 57 -12.26 2.69 -14.98
N PHE A 58 -11.32 3.44 -15.57
CA PHE A 58 -11.51 4.08 -16.88
C PHE A 58 -11.39 3.10 -18.07
N SER A 59 -10.96 1.86 -17.84
CA SER A 59 -10.93 0.84 -18.87
C SER A 59 -12.35 0.44 -19.30
N LYS A 60 -12.53 0.16 -20.61
CA LYS A 60 -13.79 -0.39 -21.15
C LYS A 60 -14.00 -1.86 -20.76
N SER A 61 -13.00 -2.51 -20.19
CA SER A 61 -13.07 -3.92 -19.77
C SER A 61 -13.74 -4.06 -18.39
N PRO A 62 -14.85 -4.82 -18.27
CA PRO A 62 -15.51 -5.06 -16.97
C PRO A 62 -14.58 -5.80 -15.99
N THR A 63 -13.69 -6.61 -16.55
CA THR A 63 -12.65 -7.36 -15.86
C THR A 63 -11.65 -6.44 -15.18
N ALA A 64 -11.12 -5.45 -15.92
CA ALA A 64 -10.19 -4.46 -15.40
C ALA A 64 -10.85 -3.57 -14.33
N ARG A 65 -12.08 -3.09 -14.60
CA ARG A 65 -12.86 -2.32 -13.61
C ARG A 65 -13.02 -3.06 -12.30
N GLY A 66 -13.37 -4.35 -12.38
CA GLY A 66 -13.49 -5.19 -11.19
C GLY A 66 -12.18 -5.30 -10.42
N LEU A 67 -11.06 -5.51 -11.10
CA LEU A 67 -9.74 -5.56 -10.45
C LEU A 67 -9.39 -4.22 -9.77
N GLY A 68 -9.67 -3.09 -10.42
CA GLY A 68 -9.42 -1.76 -9.87
C GLY A 68 -10.21 -1.47 -8.60
N ILE A 69 -11.50 -1.80 -8.58
CA ILE A 69 -12.33 -1.72 -7.35
C ILE A 69 -11.75 -2.63 -6.27
N GLY A 70 -11.36 -3.86 -6.65
CA GLY A 70 -10.75 -4.81 -5.73
C GLY A 70 -9.45 -4.30 -5.10
N LEU A 71 -8.61 -3.59 -5.84
CA LEU A 71 -7.38 -2.98 -5.30
C LEU A 71 -7.68 -1.91 -4.24
N MET A 72 -8.65 -1.04 -4.50
CA MET A 72 -9.08 -0.01 -3.54
C MET A 72 -9.68 -0.63 -2.27
N VAL A 73 -10.53 -1.66 -2.44
CA VAL A 73 -11.10 -2.41 -1.32
C VAL A 73 -10.01 -3.15 -0.54
N GLY A 74 -9.03 -3.74 -1.23
CA GLY A 74 -7.87 -4.38 -0.62
C GLY A 74 -7.09 -3.45 0.29
N TRP A 75 -6.81 -2.23 -0.19
CA TRP A 75 -6.15 -1.20 0.60
C TRP A 75 -6.94 -0.83 1.86
N ALA A 76 -8.26 -0.69 1.76
CA ALA A 76 -9.12 -0.40 2.90
C ALA A 76 -9.13 -1.55 3.91
N LEU A 77 -9.27 -2.79 3.44
CA LEU A 77 -9.29 -3.98 4.30
C LEU A 77 -7.97 -4.17 5.05
N VAL A 78 -6.84 -4.07 4.36
CA VAL A 78 -5.51 -4.20 5.00
C VAL A 78 -5.29 -3.06 6.00
N SER A 79 -5.71 -1.83 5.68
CA SER A 79 -5.63 -0.70 6.62
C SER A 79 -6.48 -0.96 7.87
N LEU A 80 -7.70 -1.47 7.72
CA LEU A 80 -8.58 -1.76 8.86
C LEU A 80 -8.04 -2.90 9.74
N VAL A 81 -7.61 -4.01 9.12
CA VAL A 81 -7.15 -5.19 9.86
C VAL A 81 -5.82 -4.95 10.59
N THR A 82 -4.97 -4.08 10.05
CA THR A 82 -3.64 -3.79 10.61
C THR A 82 -3.59 -2.47 11.38
N ALA A 83 -4.74 -1.84 11.64
CA ALA A 83 -4.83 -0.50 12.21
C ALA A 83 -3.94 0.54 11.47
N GLY A 84 -3.81 0.40 10.15
CA GLY A 84 -3.03 1.28 9.28
C GLY A 84 -1.52 1.07 9.35
N PHE A 85 -1.03 0.09 10.11
CA PHE A 85 0.40 -0.13 10.28
C PHE A 85 1.06 -0.61 8.99
N CYS A 86 0.48 -1.62 8.33
CA CYS A 86 1.06 -2.17 7.09
C CYS A 86 0.85 -1.26 5.87
N THR A 87 -0.06 -0.28 5.96
CA THR A 87 -0.29 0.70 4.88
C THR A 87 0.40 2.04 5.13
N GLY A 88 1.05 2.21 6.29
CA GLY A 88 1.76 3.44 6.64
C GLY A 88 0.87 4.63 6.96
N ILE A 89 -0.42 4.40 7.20
CA ILE A 89 -1.41 5.43 7.58
C ILE A 89 -1.39 5.69 9.08
N ASN A 90 -0.96 4.70 9.88
CA ASN A 90 -0.96 4.83 11.32
C ASN A 90 0.04 5.94 11.75
N PRO A 91 -0.41 6.99 12.45
CA PRO A 91 0.46 8.09 12.88
C PRO A 91 1.53 7.65 13.87
N GLU A 92 1.27 6.59 14.65
CA GLU A 92 2.21 6.03 15.62
C GLU A 92 3.50 5.51 14.95
N LEU A 93 3.47 5.20 13.64
CA LEU A 93 4.67 4.83 12.88
C LEU A 93 5.70 5.98 12.77
N TYR A 94 5.25 7.22 12.92
CA TYR A 94 6.06 8.43 12.71
C TYR A 94 6.30 9.20 14.02
N ALA A 95 5.80 8.71 15.14
CA ALA A 95 5.92 9.35 16.44
C ALA A 95 7.28 9.10 17.14
N LEU A 96 8.25 8.53 16.39
CA LEU A 96 9.64 8.30 16.80
C LEU A 96 10.51 9.55 16.65
#